data_AF-A0A527YYJ4-F1
#
_entry.id   AF-A0A527YYJ4-F1
#
_cell.length_a   1.000
_cell.length_b   1.000
_cell.length_c   1.000
_cell.angle_alpha   90.00
_cell.angle_beta   90.00
_cell.angle_gamma   90.00
#
_symmetry.space_group_name_H-M   'P 1'
#
loop_
_entity.id
_entity.type
_entity.pdbx_description
1 polymer ?
#
loop_
_entity_poly.entity_id
_entity_poly.type
_entity_poly.pdbx_seq_one_letter_code
_entity_poly.pdbx_strand_id
1 'polypeptide(L)' 'EVIREGIAAGEFADQDPEVASRCFGAAIITLCHPQMVAQCLAKNNRAMPDELIEFALRALKK' A
#
# COMPACT_ATOMS: atom_id res chain seq x y z
N GLU A 1 -5.80 12.44 -1.06
CA GLU A 1 -7.19 12.49 -0.60
C GLU A 1 -7.59 11.34 0.30
N VAL A 2 -7.82 10.12 -0.23
CA VAL A 2 -8.35 8.98 0.55
C VAL A 2 -7.69 8.76 1.92
N ILE A 3 -6.35 8.79 2.01
CA ILE A 3 -5.65 8.61 3.29
C ILE A 3 -5.93 9.77 4.26
N ARG A 4 -5.96 11.02 3.76
CA ARG A 4 -6.27 12.21 4.57
C ARG A 4 -7.70 12.15 5.11
N GLU A 5 -8.64 11.74 4.27
CA GLU A 5 -10.04 11.55 4.66
C GLU A 5 -10.21 10.43 5.69
N GLY A 6 -9.55 9.29 5.50
CA GLY A 6 -9.59 8.17 6.45
C GLY A 6 -8.98 8.53 7.82
N ILE A 7 -7.95 9.39 7.85
CA ILE A 7 -7.42 9.95 9.11
C ILE A 7 -8.46 10.85 9.76
N ALA A 8 -9.09 11.76 9.02
CA ALA A 8 -10.12 12.66 9.54
C ALA A 8 -11.36 11.91 10.06
N ALA A 9 -11.71 10.77 9.45
CA ALA A 9 -12.78 9.88 9.89
C ALA A 9 -12.39 8.99 11.08
N GLY A 10 -11.11 8.96 11.46
CA GLY A 10 -10.59 8.10 12.53
C GLY A 10 -10.40 6.63 12.13
N GLU A 11 -10.48 6.30 10.85
CA GLU A 11 -10.25 4.95 10.31
C GLU A 11 -8.76 4.60 10.23
N PHE A 12 -7.91 5.62 10.01
CA PHE A 12 -6.46 5.50 9.93
C PHE A 12 -5.76 6.19 11.10
N ALA A 13 -4.53 5.78 11.40
CA ALA A 13 -3.73 6.38 12.46
C ALA A 13 -3.43 7.87 12.19
N ASP A 14 -3.35 8.69 13.24
CA ASP A 14 -3.00 10.11 13.14
C ASP A 14 -1.51 10.26 12.78
N GLN A 15 -1.25 10.40 11.47
CA GLN A 15 0.07 10.43 10.87
C GLN A 15 0.10 11.39 9.67
N ASP A 16 1.30 11.73 9.19
CA ASP A 16 1.46 12.57 8.01
C ASP A 16 0.87 11.88 6.76
N PRO A 17 -0.22 12.42 6.16
CA PRO A 17 -0.90 11.79 5.02
C PRO A 17 -0.04 11.75 3.76
N GLU A 18 0.87 12.70 3.55
CA GLU A 18 1.80 12.73 2.42
C GLU A 18 2.89 11.66 2.57
N VAL A 19 3.38 11.42 3.79
CA VAL A 19 4.30 10.31 4.06
C VAL A 19 3.59 8.98 3.90
N ALA A 20 2.42 8.80 4.54
CA ALA A 20 1.64 7.57 4.47
C ALA A 20 1.28 7.20 3.02
N SER A 21 0.89 8.18 2.21
CA SER A 21 0.58 7.96 0.79
C SER A 21 1.79 7.47 -0.01
N ARG A 22 2.98 8.06 0.21
CA ARG A 22 4.20 7.63 -0.49
C ARG A 22 4.61 6.23 -0.08
N CYS A 23 4.57 5.93 1.22
CA CYS A 23 4.89 4.61 1.76
C CYS A 23 3.92 3.54 1.25
N PHE A 24 2.62 3.81 1.31
CA PHE A 24 1.59 2.90 0.81
C PHE A 24 1.76 2.63 -0.69
N GLY A 25 1.89 3.69 -1.50
CA GLY A 25 2.09 3.56 -2.94
C GLY A 25 3.36 2.76 -3.30
N ALA A 26 4.46 2.98 -2.58
CA ALA A 26 5.69 2.22 -2.76
C ALA A 26 5.53 0.73 -2.40
N ALA A 27 4.77 0.41 -1.36
CA ALA A 27 4.52 -0.97 -0.92
C ALA A 27 3.74 -1.79 -1.96
N ILE A 28 2.88 -1.15 -2.75
CA ILE A 28 2.01 -1.83 -3.73
C ILE A 28 2.39 -1.56 -5.19
N ILE A 29 3.49 -0.85 -5.48
CA ILE A 29 3.87 -0.45 -6.85
C ILE A 29 4.04 -1.65 -7.80
N THR A 30 4.42 -2.81 -7.26
CA THR A 30 4.56 -4.06 -8.01
C THR A 30 3.24 -4.63 -8.51
N LEU A 31 2.11 -4.13 -7.99
CA LEU A 31 0.75 -4.59 -8.34
C LEU A 31 0.08 -3.71 -9.39
N CYS A 32 0.54 -2.47 -9.60
CA CYS A 32 -0.12 -1.51 -10.48
C CYS A 32 0.76 -1.01 -11.63
N HIS A 33 2.10 -1.07 -11.51
CA HIS A 33 2.98 -0.63 -12.58
C HIS A 33 3.20 -1.77 -13.61
N PRO A 34 2.84 -1.62 -14.90
CA PRO A 34 2.80 -2.72 -15.87
C PRO A 34 4.12 -3.49 -16.00
N GLN A 35 5.23 -2.75 -16.07
CA GLN A 35 6.56 -3.37 -16.15
C GLN A 35 6.92 -4.14 -14.87
N MET A 36 6.51 -3.65 -13.70
CA MET A 36 6.81 -4.32 -12.43
C MET A 36 5.96 -5.57 -12.29
N VAL A 37 4.66 -5.50 -12.61
CA VAL A 37 3.75 -6.65 -12.61
C VAL A 37 4.32 -7.78 -13.48
N ALA A 38 4.68 -7.49 -14.73
CA ALA A 38 5.24 -8.50 -15.64
C ALA A 38 6.55 -9.12 -15.11
N GLN A 39 7.43 -8.31 -14.50
CA GLN A 39 8.70 -8.78 -13.95
C GLN A 39 8.57 -9.51 -12.60
N CYS A 40 7.54 -9.23 -11.83
CA CYS A 40 7.34 -9.78 -10.50
C CYS A 40 6.41 -11.01 -10.51
N LEU A 41 5.52 -11.15 -11.49
CA LEU A 41 4.52 -12.23 -11.55
C LEU A 41 5.15 -13.64 -11.53
N ALA A 42 6.28 -13.82 -12.22
CA ALA A 42 6.95 -15.13 -12.31
C ALA A 42 7.91 -15.41 -11.13
N LYS A 43 8.02 -14.50 -10.15
CA LYS A 43 9.00 -14.61 -9.06
C LYS A 43 8.36 -15.19 -7.81
N ASN A 44 8.71 -16.44 -7.48
CA ASN A 44 8.22 -17.14 -6.28
C ASN A 44 8.76 -16.58 -4.96
N ASN A 45 9.66 -15.60 -4.98
CA ASN A 45 10.20 -14.95 -3.78
C ASN A 45 9.49 -13.63 -3.44
N ARG A 46 8.31 -13.39 -4.02
CA ARG A 46 7.50 -12.20 -3.79
C ARG A 46 6.25 -12.58 -3.02
N ALA A 47 5.83 -11.68 -2.14
CA ALA A 47 4.52 -11.79 -1.52
C ALA A 47 3.43 -11.72 -2.59
N MET A 48 2.37 -12.47 -2.36
CA MET A 48 1.19 -12.47 -3.21
C MET A 48 0.46 -11.13 -3.12
N PRO A 49 -0.35 -10.75 -4.14
CA PRO A 49 -1.09 -9.49 -4.11
C PRO A 49 -1.92 -9.30 -2.83
N ASP A 50 -2.63 -10.33 -2.38
CA ASP A 50 -3.48 -10.26 -1.19
C ASP A 50 -2.67 -10.00 0.09
N GLU A 51 -1.50 -10.63 0.22
CA GLU A 51 -0.60 -10.43 1.35
C GLU A 51 -0.04 -9.00 1.39
N LEU A 52 0.35 -8.46 0.25
CA LEU A 52 0.88 -7.10 0.13
C LEU A 52 -0.21 -6.05 0.41
N ILE A 53 -1.42 -6.26 -0.11
CA ILE A 53 -2.56 -5.37 0.13
C ILE A 53 -2.91 -5.37 1.61
N GLU A 54 -3.00 -6.55 2.23
CA GLU A 54 -3.30 -6.65 3.66
C GLU A 54 -2.20 -5.99 4.51
N PHE A 55 -0.94 -6.23 4.20
CA PHE A 55 0.20 -5.60 4.87
C PHE A 55 0.16 -4.07 4.76
N ALA A 56 -0.02 -3.54 3.56
CA ALA A 56 -0.05 -2.11 3.31
C ALA A 56 -1.25 -1.43 3.98
N LEU A 57 -2.43 -2.06 3.99
CA LEU A 57 -3.61 -1.54 4.67
C LEU A 57 -3.46 -1.56 6.19
N ARG A 58 -2.89 -2.62 6.77
CA ARG A 58 -2.60 -2.68 8.21
C ARG A 58 -1.65 -1.57 8.65
N ALA A 59 -0.69 -1.18 7.82
CA ALA A 59 0.21 -0.07 8.11
C ALA A 59 -0.48 1.31 8.20
N LEU A 60 -1.69 1.46 7.64
CA LEU A 60 -2.50 2.68 7.76
C LEU A 60 -3.43 2.66 8.98
N LYS A 61 -3.81 1.46 9.45
CA LYS A 61 -4.76 1.28 10.56
C LYS A 61 -4.10 1.60 11.90
N LYS A 62 -4.97 1.95 12.86
CA LYS A 62 -4.61 2.20 14.26
C LYS A 62 -4.38 0.91 15.04
#